data_AF-A0A7T3RE86-F1
#
_entry.id   AF-A0A7T3RE86-F1
#
_cell.length_a   1.000
_cell.length_b   1.000
_cell.length_c   1.000
_cell.angle_alpha   90.00
_cell.angle_beta   90.00
_cell.angle_gamma   90.00
#
_symmetry.space_group_name_H-M   'P 1'
#
loop_
_entity.id
_entity.type
_entity.pdbx_description
1 polymer ?
#
loop_
_entity_poly.entity_id
_entity_poly.type
_entity_poly.pdbx_seq_one_letter_code
_entity_poly.pdbx_strand_id
1 'polypeptide(L)'
;MELKSKKTENKELKEINSSTNIVFVLGYSEYAVNAFSLNASGYILKPARKIDVENSLENLRIPVKYDEGKLRVQCFGNFDVFVGNEKVTFKRALRANFNLNELRAFFL
;
A
#
# COMPACT_ATOMS: atom_id res chain seq x y z
N MET A 1 -16.47 10.48 14.05
CA MET A 1 -15.62 9.97 15.15
C MET A 1 -14.45 9.11 14.62
N GLU A 2 -14.68 8.29 13.59
CA GLU A 2 -13.67 7.38 13.00
C GLU A 2 -12.37 8.01 12.50
N LEU A 3 -12.43 9.21 11.90
CA LEU A 3 -11.22 9.86 11.38
C LEU A 3 -10.28 10.41 12.47
N LYS A 4 -10.80 10.73 13.67
CA LYS A 4 -9.95 11.25 14.76
C LYS A 4 -9.00 10.18 15.30
N SER A 5 -9.43 8.93 15.39
CA SER A 5 -8.56 7.81 15.79
C SER A 5 -7.48 7.54 14.75
N LYS A 6 -7.89 7.49 13.46
CA LYS A 6 -6.96 7.26 12.33
C LYS A 6 -5.91 8.37 12.15
N LYS A 7 -6.17 9.58 12.67
CA LYS A 7 -5.20 10.69 12.68
C LYS A 7 -3.97 10.38 13.55
N THR A 8 -4.18 9.74 14.71
CA THR A 8 -3.09 9.39 15.63
C THR A 8 -2.20 8.31 15.02
N GLU A 9 -2.80 7.27 14.45
CA GLU A 9 -2.07 6.18 13.75
C GLU A 9 -1.23 6.70 12.58
N ASN A 10 -1.75 7.63 11.78
CA ASN A 10 -0.99 8.25 10.68
C ASN A 10 0.26 8.99 11.21
N LYS A 11 0.12 9.71 12.33
CA LYS A 11 1.22 10.43 12.96
C LYS A 11 2.33 9.47 13.39
N GLU A 12 2.00 8.36 14.02
CA GLU A 12 2.97 7.34 14.45
C GLU A 12 3.72 6.72 13.27
N LEU A 13 3.02 6.37 12.18
CA LEU A 13 3.67 5.85 10.97
C LEU A 13 4.61 6.87 10.32
N LYS A 14 4.23 8.15 10.34
CA LYS A 14 5.06 9.25 9.82
C LYS A 14 6.25 9.59 10.73
N GLU A 15 6.16 9.33 12.03
CA GLU A 15 7.28 9.44 12.96
C GLU A 15 8.32 8.34 12.72
N ILE A 16 7.89 7.13 12.37
CA ILE A 16 8.80 6.03 11.96
C ILE A 16 9.44 6.31 10.60
N ASN A 17 8.63 6.71 9.62
CA ASN A 17 9.11 7.05 8.28
C ASN A 17 8.24 8.14 7.65
N SER A 18 8.80 9.36 7.61
CA SER A 18 8.14 10.54 7.04
C SER A 18 7.83 10.40 5.55
N SER A 19 8.55 9.54 4.83
CA SER A 19 8.37 9.28 3.40
C SER A 19 7.21 8.33 3.07
N THR A 20 6.55 7.75 4.07
CA THR A 20 5.44 6.79 3.87
C THR A 20 4.24 7.45 3.19
N ASN A 21 3.80 6.96 2.04
CA ASN A 21 2.54 7.42 1.43
C ASN A 21 1.34 6.72 2.08
N ILE A 22 0.24 7.45 2.31
CA ILE A 22 -0.98 6.91 2.92
C ILE A 22 -2.18 7.25 2.04
N VAL A 23 -2.96 6.25 1.64
CA VAL A 23 -4.18 6.40 0.85
C VAL A 23 -5.35 5.85 1.65
N PHE A 24 -6.38 6.66 1.88
CA PHE A 24 -7.55 6.25 2.67
C PHE A 24 -8.65 5.66 1.78
N VAL A 25 -9.19 4.49 2.16
CA VAL A 25 -10.42 3.97 1.54
C VAL A 25 -11.61 4.31 2.43
N LEU A 26 -12.58 5.05 1.90
CA LEU A 26 -13.66 5.69 2.67
C LEU A 26 -15.04 5.19 2.21
N GLY A 27 -15.97 5.00 3.15
CA GLY A 27 -17.36 4.62 2.86
C GLY A 27 -18.29 5.78 2.49
N TYR A 28 -17.94 7.01 2.87
CA TYR A 28 -18.77 8.20 2.66
C TYR A 28 -17.92 9.37 2.19
N SER A 29 -18.46 10.17 1.26
CA SER A 29 -17.76 11.29 0.61
C SER A 29 -17.47 12.46 1.55
N GLU A 30 -18.30 12.68 2.57
CA GLU A 30 -18.13 13.74 3.58
C GLU A 30 -16.80 13.65 4.36
N TYR A 31 -16.18 12.46 4.39
CA TYR A 31 -14.89 12.21 5.04
C TYR A 31 -13.69 12.41 4.12
N ALA A 32 -13.90 12.53 2.81
CA ALA A 32 -12.84 12.64 1.82
C ALA A 32 -12.03 13.93 1.97
N VAL A 33 -12.70 15.06 2.20
CA VAL A 33 -12.05 16.36 2.41
C VAL A 33 -11.20 16.34 3.68
N ASN A 34 -11.72 15.73 4.75
CA ASN A 34 -10.99 15.59 6.01
C ASN A 34 -9.74 14.70 5.88
N ALA A 35 -9.73 13.73 4.96
CA ALA A 35 -8.58 12.86 4.73
C ALA A 35 -7.36 13.65 4.20
N PHE A 36 -7.58 14.66 3.35
CA PHE A 36 -6.49 15.54 2.89
C PHE A 36 -5.84 16.32 4.04
N SER A 37 -6.64 16.78 5.01
CA SER A 37 -6.15 17.46 6.21
C SER A 37 -5.26 16.59 7.10
N LEU A 38 -5.19 15.28 6.86
CA LEU A 38 -4.34 14.32 7.57
C LEU A 38 -3.00 14.05 6.87
N ASN A 39 -2.58 14.89 5.90
CA ASN A 39 -1.38 14.67 5.09
C ASN A 39 -1.38 13.33 4.34
N ALA A 40 -2.56 12.84 3.96
CA ALA A 40 -2.68 11.71 3.06
C ALA A 40 -2.11 12.02 1.67
N SER A 41 -1.68 10.97 0.97
CA SER A 41 -1.32 11.02 -0.45
C SER A 41 -2.55 10.94 -1.36
N GLY A 42 -3.66 10.39 -0.87
CA GLY A 42 -4.93 10.32 -1.62
C GLY A 42 -6.06 9.66 -0.83
N TYR A 43 -7.22 9.52 -1.46
CA TYR A 43 -8.33 8.72 -0.94
C TYR A 43 -9.09 8.03 -2.08
N ILE A 44 -9.80 6.96 -1.74
CA ILE A 44 -10.66 6.17 -2.65
C ILE A 44 -12.01 6.00 -1.96
N LEU A 45 -13.10 6.31 -2.66
CA LEU A 45 -14.45 6.04 -2.16
C LEU A 45 -14.85 4.60 -2.47
N LYS A 46 -15.53 3.96 -1.52
CA LYS A 46 -16.12 2.64 -1.74
C LYS A 46 -17.32 2.75 -2.69
N PRO A 47 -17.56 1.72 -3.53
CA PRO A 47 -16.73 0.54 -3.71
C PRO A 47 -15.42 0.89 -4.44
N ALA A 48 -14.28 0.41 -3.90
CA ALA A 48 -12.98 0.71 -4.48
C ALA A 48 -12.82 -0.02 -5.81
N ARG A 49 -12.69 0.73 -6.92
CA ARG A 49 -12.49 0.14 -8.25
C ARG A 49 -10.99 0.13 -8.58
N LYS A 50 -10.59 -0.78 -9.46
CA LYS A 50 -9.21 -0.90 -9.94
C LYS A 50 -8.64 0.43 -10.40
N ILE A 51 -9.39 1.17 -11.22
CA ILE A 51 -8.98 2.48 -11.75
C ILE A 51 -8.73 3.51 -10.64
N ASP A 52 -9.51 3.48 -9.56
CA ASP A 52 -9.33 4.42 -8.45
C ASP A 52 -8.02 4.14 -7.68
N VAL A 53 -7.66 2.85 -7.56
CA VAL A 53 -6.39 2.41 -6.97
C VAL A 53 -5.21 2.79 -7.85
N GLU A 54 -5.29 2.51 -9.16
CA GLU A 54 -4.24 2.87 -10.12
C GLU A 54 -3.97 4.38 -10.12
N ASN A 55 -5.02 5.18 -10.24
CA ASN A 55 -4.92 6.64 -10.19
C ASN A 55 -4.26 7.12 -8.89
N SER A 56 -4.61 6.52 -7.74
CA SER A 56 -4.00 6.92 -6.47
C SER A 56 -2.53 6.50 -6.34
N LEU A 57 -2.11 5.40 -6.96
CA LEU A 57 -0.72 4.94 -6.96
C LEU A 57 0.16 5.75 -7.92
N GLU A 58 -0.40 6.24 -9.02
CA GLU A 58 0.29 7.13 -9.96
C GLU A 58 0.50 8.54 -9.37
N ASN A 59 -0.42 9.00 -8.52
CA ASN A 59 -0.44 10.35 -7.97
C ASN A 59 -0.01 10.42 -6.49
N LEU A 60 0.90 9.55 -6.07
CA LEU A 60 1.42 9.57 -4.70
C LEU A 60 2.19 10.87 -4.42
N ARG A 61 1.91 11.50 -3.28
CA ARG A 61 2.55 12.75 -2.83
C ARG A 61 4.08 12.65 -2.76
N ILE A 62 4.59 11.50 -2.35
CA ILE A 62 6.03 11.22 -2.29
C ILE A 62 6.33 10.17 -3.37
N PRO A 63 7.14 10.48 -4.39
CA PRO A 63 7.49 9.51 -5.41
C PRO A 63 8.15 8.27 -4.80
N VAL A 64 7.70 7.08 -5.22
CA VAL A 64 8.32 5.82 -4.80
C VAL A 64 9.66 5.71 -5.52
N LYS A 65 10.75 5.78 -4.77
CA LYS A 65 12.10 5.55 -5.29
C LYS A 65 12.44 4.07 -5.11
N TYR A 66 12.64 3.38 -6.22
CA TYR A 66 13.21 2.04 -6.20
C TYR A 66 14.73 2.19 -6.15
N ASP A 67 15.34 1.69 -5.08
CA ASP A 67 16.79 1.63 -4.97
C ASP A 67 17.26 0.36 -5.71
N GLU A 68 17.71 0.54 -6.95
CA GLU A 68 18.17 -0.52 -7.85
C GLU A 68 19.42 -1.25 -7.33
N GLY A 69 20.05 -0.78 -6.25
CA GLY A 69 21.21 -1.42 -5.63
C GLY A 69 20.91 -2.26 -4.39
N LYS A 70 19.65 -2.27 -3.90
CA LYS A 70 19.29 -2.93 -2.64
C LYS A 70 18.55 -4.24 -2.82
N LEU A 71 18.45 -4.99 -1.72
CA LEU A 71 17.61 -6.18 -1.60
C LEU A 71 16.13 -5.77 -1.74
N ARG A 72 15.44 -6.27 -2.77
CA ARG A 72 13.99 -6.15 -2.94
C ARG A 72 13.33 -7.49 -2.64
N VAL A 73 12.35 -7.50 -1.74
CA VAL A 73 11.55 -8.68 -1.41
C VAL A 73 10.12 -8.45 -1.87
N GLN A 74 9.60 -9.36 -2.69
CA GLN A 74 8.22 -9.37 -3.18
C GLN A 74 7.48 -10.52 -2.51
N CYS A 75 6.46 -10.19 -1.71
CA CYS A 75 5.71 -11.18 -0.92
C CYS A 75 4.32 -11.51 -1.48
N PHE A 76 3.75 -10.65 -2.34
CA PHE A 76 2.42 -10.87 -2.92
C PHE A 76 2.54 -11.49 -4.31
N GLY A 77 1.73 -12.54 -4.56
CA GLY A 77 1.90 -13.43 -5.71
C GLY A 77 2.90 -14.54 -5.38
N ASN A 78 3.99 -14.62 -6.14
CA ASN A 78 5.13 -15.49 -5.81
C ASN A 78 6.07 -14.78 -4.84
N PHE A 79 6.57 -15.51 -3.85
CA PHE A 79 7.63 -15.01 -2.99
C PHE A 79 8.95 -14.97 -3.75
N ASP A 80 9.40 -13.76 -4.11
CA ASP A 80 10.61 -13.54 -4.88
C ASP A 80 11.54 -12.53 -4.18
N VAL A 81 12.84 -12.80 -4.22
CA VAL A 81 13.88 -11.91 -3.67
C VAL A 81 14.82 -11.52 -4.79
N PHE A 82 15.16 -10.24 -4.85
CA PHE A 82 16.03 -9.66 -5.86
C PHE A 82 17.17 -8.90 -5.16
N VAL A 83 18.40 -9.06 -5.65
CA VAL A 83 19.54 -8.22 -5.26
C VAL A 83 19.85 -7.34 -6.46
N GLY A 84 19.54 -6.06 -6.33
CA GLY A 84 19.38 -5.17 -7.48
C GLY A 84 18.32 -5.69 -8.43
N ASN A 85 18.68 -5.92 -9.70
CA ASN A 85 17.76 -6.42 -10.72
C ASN A 85 17.84 -7.95 -10.95
N GLU A 86 18.70 -8.66 -10.22
CA GLU A 86 18.84 -10.12 -10.36
C GLU A 86 18.01 -10.87 -9.32
N LYS A 87 17.26 -11.88 -9.79
CA LYS A 87 16.45 -12.75 -8.93
C LYS A 87 17.34 -13.76 -8.20
N VAL A 88 17.27 -13.77 -6.87
CA VAL A 88 17.97 -14.74 -6.03
C VAL A 88 17.33 -16.12 -6.22
N THR A 89 18.15 -17.10 -6.59
CA THR A 89 17.72 -18.49 -6.68
C THR A 89 17.91 -19.18 -5.34
N PHE A 90 16.82 -19.64 -4.75
CA PHE A 90 16.87 -20.43 -3.52
C PHE A 90 17.07 -21.92 -3.83
N LYS A 91 17.94 -22.59 -3.06
CA LYS A 91 18.16 -24.05 -3.18
C LYS A 91 16.89 -24.87 -2.94
N ARG A 92 15.90 -24.30 -2.24
CA ARG A 92 14.59 -24.90 -1.99
C ARG A 92 13.54 -23.91 -2.49
N ALA A 93 12.52 -24.42 -3.18
CA ALA A 93 11.39 -23.59 -3.56
C ALA A 93 10.74 -23.00 -2.30
N LEU A 94 10.67 -21.68 -2.21
CA LEU A 94 9.84 -20.99 -1.23
C LEU A 94 8.40 -21.07 -1.74
N ARG A 95 7.67 -22.10 -1.33
CA ARG A 95 6.24 -22.23 -1.63
C ARG A 95 5.48 -21.16 -0.86
N ALA A 96 5.16 -20.07 -1.54
CA ALA A 96 4.05 -19.21 -1.17
C ALA A 96 3.22 -19.00 -2.43
N ASN A 97 2.38 -19.97 -2.77
CA ASN A 97 1.30 -19.72 -3.71
C ASN A 97 0.27 -18.87 -2.97
N PHE A 98 0.41 -17.55 -2.97
CA PHE A 98 -0.68 -16.67 -2.57
C PHE A 98 -1.61 -16.53 -3.76
N ASN A 99 -2.61 -17.41 -3.84
CA ASN A 99 -3.67 -17.30 -4.83
C ASN A 99 -4.53 -16.07 -4.49
N LEU A 100 -4.54 -15.07 -5.36
CA LEU A 100 -5.39 -13.87 -5.22
C LEU A 100 -6.89 -14.18 -5.07
N ASN A 101 -7.34 -15.37 -5.50
CA ASN A 101 -8.71 -15.83 -5.28
C ASN A 101 -8.99 -16.24 -3.82
N GLU A 102 -7.98 -16.65 -3.05
CA GLU A 102 -8.14 -16.97 -1.61
C GLU A 102 -8.33 -15.72 -0.75
N LEU A 103 -7.82 -14.56 -1.19
CA LEU A 103 -8.04 -13.27 -0.52
C LEU A 103 -9.46 -12.72 -0.67
N ARG A 104 -10.30 -13.27 -1.57
CA ARG A 104 -11.71 -12.87 -1.71
C ARG A 104 -12.56 -13.25 -0.49
N ALA A 105 -12.12 -14.22 0.32
CA ALA A 105 -12.84 -14.66 1.51
C ALA A 105 -12.72 -13.68 2.71
N PHE A 106 -11.83 -12.68 2.64
CA PHE A 106 -11.61 -11.72 3.74
C PHE A 106 -12.29 -10.35 3.52
N PHE A 107 -12.92 -10.12 2.37
CA PHE A 107 -13.51 -8.83 2.00
C PHE A 107 -14.98 -8.90 1.54
N LEU A 108 -15.67 -10.02 1.80
CA LEU A 108 -17.13 -10.14 1.76
C LEU A 108 -17.64 -10.35 3.18
#